data_AF-A0A924BWH6-F1
#
_entry.id   AF-A0A924BWH6-F1
#
_cell.length_a   1.000
_cell.length_b   1.000
_cell.length_c   1.000
_cell.angle_alpha   90.00
_cell.angle_beta   90.00
_cell.angle_gamma   90.00
#
_symmetry.space_group_name_H-M   'P 1'
#
loop_
_entity.id
_entity.type
_entity.pdbx_description
1 polymer ?
#
loop_
_entity_poly.entity_id
_entity_poly.type
_entity_poly.pdbx_seq_one_letter_code
_entity_poly.pdbx_strand_id
1 'polypeptide(L)'
;ISVAEERIAGALPLDESALTTMQSVKPTAKVAFGQLVETGWLEPGTQLFDKKRRFFANVRTDGSLALGAGTGVDTGSIHSLGAKVQGAPSCNGWSFWHIEHEGEIKPIDALRQLYLLATED
;
A
#
# COMPACT_ATOMS: atom_id res chain seq x y z
N ILE A 1 4.72 -11.96 31.19
CA ILE A 1 5.09 -10.53 31.04
C ILE A 1 4.31 -10.03 29.82
N SER A 2 3.10 -9.53 30.07
CA SER A 2 2.22 -8.92 29.06
C SER A 2 2.47 -7.41 29.07
N VAL A 3 2.62 -6.80 27.90
CA VAL A 3 2.63 -5.32 27.80
C VAL A 3 1.56 -4.90 26.81
N ALA A 4 0.59 -4.19 27.37
CA ALA A 4 -0.57 -3.60 26.75
C ALA A 4 -0.25 -2.26 26.06
N GLU A 5 -0.97 -2.03 24.95
CA GLU A 5 -1.68 -0.81 24.55
C GLU A 5 -1.12 0.56 24.98
N GLU A 6 -0.83 1.47 24.02
CA GLU A 6 -1.45 2.81 24.01
C GLU A 6 -1.17 3.64 22.74
N ARG A 7 -2.23 4.33 22.25
CA ARG A 7 -2.29 5.71 21.69
C ARG A 7 -2.91 5.86 20.28
N ILE A 8 -4.23 6.04 20.30
CA ILE A 8 -5.05 6.72 19.29
C ILE A 8 -5.12 8.21 19.67
N ALA A 9 -4.76 9.13 18.77
CA ALA A 9 -5.23 10.52 18.82
C ALA A 9 -5.02 11.21 17.46
N GLY A 10 -6.11 11.64 16.79
CA GLY A 10 -6.02 12.65 15.73
C GLY A 10 -6.90 12.52 14.49
N ALA A 11 -7.97 11.71 14.47
CA ALA A 11 -8.91 11.74 13.35
C ALA A 11 -10.00 12.81 13.60
N LEU A 12 -10.00 13.85 12.78
CA LEU A 12 -11.04 14.88 12.70
C LEU A 12 -12.43 14.25 12.41
N PRO A 13 -13.53 14.81 12.92
CA PRO A 13 -14.87 14.34 12.61
C PRO A 13 -15.16 14.56 11.12
N LEU A 14 -15.45 13.48 10.40
CA LEU A 14 -15.86 13.53 8.99
C LEU A 14 -17.34 13.94 8.94
N ASP A 15 -17.64 14.95 8.13
CA ASP A 15 -18.97 15.50 7.88
C ASP A 15 -19.98 14.42 7.46
N GLU A 16 -21.09 14.34 8.19
CA GLU A 16 -22.02 13.21 8.25
C GLU A 16 -23.08 13.23 7.12
N SER A 17 -22.92 14.08 6.11
CA SER A 17 -24.01 14.37 5.14
C SER A 17 -23.94 13.63 3.80
N ALA A 18 -23.02 12.66 3.62
CA ALA A 18 -22.89 11.91 2.36
C ALA A 18 -23.40 10.45 2.43
N LEU A 19 -24.16 10.09 3.47
CA LEU A 19 -24.78 8.77 3.60
C LEU A 19 -26.08 8.71 2.79
N THR A 20 -25.96 8.44 1.48
CA THR A 20 -27.08 7.91 0.71
C THR A 20 -26.70 6.57 0.06
N THR A 21 -27.54 5.58 0.34
CA THR A 21 -27.66 4.25 -0.29
C THR A 21 -26.60 3.19 0.01
N MET A 22 -26.86 2.48 1.12
CA MET A 22 -26.84 1.02 1.28
C MET A 22 -26.28 0.16 0.12
N GLN A 23 -25.05 -0.30 0.28
CA GLN A 23 -24.76 -1.73 0.23
C GLN A 23 -23.98 -2.04 1.50
N SER A 24 -24.40 -3.04 2.26
CA SER A 24 -23.65 -3.58 3.39
C SER A 24 -22.31 -4.10 2.87
N VAL A 25 -21.29 -3.24 2.87
CA VAL A 25 -19.91 -3.59 2.61
C VAL A 25 -19.53 -4.55 3.73
N LYS A 26 -19.62 -5.86 3.44
CA LYS A 26 -18.96 -6.89 4.23
C LYS A 26 -17.55 -6.36 4.54
N PRO A 27 -17.04 -6.48 5.77
CA PRO A 27 -15.70 -5.99 6.07
C PRO A 27 -14.73 -6.66 5.08
N THR A 28 -14.28 -5.89 4.09
CA THR A 28 -13.38 -6.37 3.05
C THR A 28 -12.15 -6.92 3.78
N ALA A 29 -11.80 -8.17 3.48
CA ALA A 29 -10.63 -8.79 4.06
C ALA A 29 -9.44 -7.83 3.91
N LYS A 30 -8.82 -7.42 5.02
CA LYS A 30 -7.74 -6.44 5.00
C LYS A 30 -6.49 -7.15 4.46
N VAL A 31 -6.23 -7.02 3.16
CA VAL A 31 -5.03 -7.58 2.53
C VAL A 31 -3.84 -6.69 2.81
N ALA A 32 -2.83 -7.26 3.47
CA ALA A 32 -1.54 -6.62 3.67
C ALA A 32 -0.72 -6.65 2.36
N PHE A 33 0.12 -5.63 2.15
CA PHE A 33 1.01 -5.61 0.99
C PHE A 33 2.00 -6.78 0.97
N GLY A 34 2.54 -7.14 2.15
CA GLY A 34 3.41 -8.33 2.28
C GLY A 34 2.74 -9.61 1.80
N GLN A 35 1.43 -9.75 1.98
CA GLN A 35 0.69 -10.92 1.53
C GLN A 35 0.72 -11.08 0.00
N LEU A 36 0.67 -9.97 -0.76
CA LEU A 36 0.82 -10.02 -2.22
C LEU A 36 2.22 -10.47 -2.64
N VAL A 37 3.24 -10.13 -1.85
CA VAL A 37 4.62 -10.54 -2.10
C VAL A 37 4.83 -12.01 -1.74
N GLU A 38 4.36 -12.42 -0.57
CA GLU A 38 4.46 -13.81 -0.07
C GLU A 38 3.72 -14.81 -0.95
N THR A 39 2.58 -14.40 -1.51
CA THR A 39 1.77 -15.24 -2.41
C THR A 39 2.20 -15.17 -3.88
N GLY A 40 3.24 -14.41 -4.20
CA GLY A 40 3.78 -14.29 -5.56
C GLY A 40 2.96 -13.44 -6.53
N TRP A 41 1.95 -12.72 -6.04
CA TRP A 41 1.18 -11.75 -6.84
C TRP A 41 2.00 -10.50 -7.18
N LEU A 42 3.03 -10.22 -6.40
CA LEU A 42 4.01 -9.18 -6.66
C LEU A 42 5.41 -9.69 -6.34
N GLU A 43 6.29 -9.75 -7.34
CA GLU A 43 7.61 -10.35 -7.15
C GLU A 43 8.54 -9.44 -6.31
N PRO A 44 9.33 -10.00 -5.38
CA PRO A 44 10.45 -9.28 -4.79
C PRO A 44 11.41 -8.78 -5.88
N GLY A 45 11.88 -7.55 -5.74
CA GLY A 45 12.72 -6.88 -6.73
C GLY A 45 11.93 -6.02 -7.72
N THR A 46 10.61 -6.23 -7.87
CA THR A 46 9.77 -5.38 -8.74
C THR A 46 9.96 -3.91 -8.38
N GLN A 47 10.13 -3.07 -9.40
CA GLN A 47 10.25 -1.63 -9.23
C GLN A 47 8.87 -0.98 -9.26
N LEU A 48 8.53 -0.31 -8.18
CA LEU A 48 7.37 0.56 -8.05
C LEU A 48 7.78 2.01 -8.32
N PHE A 49 6.84 2.81 -8.81
CA PHE A 49 7.04 4.25 -9.04
C PHE A 49 5.79 5.07 -8.75
N ASP A 50 5.91 6.38 -8.52
CA ASP A 50 4.72 7.25 -8.48
C ASP A 50 4.17 7.47 -9.89
N LYS A 51 2.91 7.88 -10.03
CA LYS A 51 2.25 8.11 -11.34
C LYS A 51 3.08 8.98 -12.31
N LYS A 52 3.92 9.89 -11.80
CA LYS A 52 4.77 10.79 -12.60
C LYS A 52 6.20 10.28 -12.82
N ARG A 53 6.55 9.07 -12.35
CA ARG A 53 7.90 8.48 -12.43
C ARG A 53 9.01 9.37 -11.85
N ARG A 54 8.72 10.07 -10.75
CA ARG A 54 9.65 10.91 -9.97
C ARG A 54 10.33 10.11 -8.86
N PHE A 55 9.63 9.17 -8.26
CA PHE A 55 10.14 8.33 -7.19
C PHE A 55 10.11 6.87 -7.62
N PHE A 56 11.15 6.13 -7.26
CA PHE A 56 11.30 4.71 -7.56
C PHE A 56 11.64 3.97 -6.27
N ALA A 57 11.01 2.82 -6.09
CA ALA A 57 11.28 1.94 -4.96
C ALA A 57 11.23 0.47 -5.39
N ASN A 58 12.09 -0.37 -4.82
CA ASN A 58 12.09 -1.80 -5.10
C ASN A 58 11.35 -2.55 -3.99
N VAL A 59 10.51 -3.50 -4.39
CA VAL A 59 9.84 -4.43 -3.47
C VAL A 59 10.88 -5.35 -2.85
N ARG A 60 10.85 -5.50 -1.53
CA ARG A 60 11.71 -6.43 -0.80
C ARG A 60 10.97 -7.72 -0.48
N THR A 61 11.72 -8.78 -0.22
CA THR A 61 11.18 -10.11 0.13
C THR A 61 10.33 -10.08 1.41
N ASP A 62 10.57 -9.12 2.31
CA ASP A 62 9.81 -8.94 3.55
C ASP A 62 8.54 -8.09 3.38
N GLY A 63 8.20 -7.68 2.15
CA GLY A 63 7.03 -6.83 1.89
C GLY A 63 7.23 -5.35 2.21
N SER A 64 8.46 -4.92 2.50
CA SER A 64 8.80 -3.50 2.54
C SER A 64 9.28 -3.00 1.16
N LEU A 65 9.33 -1.68 1.01
CA LEU A 65 9.92 -1.01 -0.14
C LEU A 65 11.28 -0.42 0.22
N ALA A 66 12.19 -0.39 -0.74
CA ALA A 66 13.50 0.24 -0.63
C ALA A 66 13.63 1.38 -1.66
N LEU A 67 13.93 2.60 -1.21
CA LEU A 67 14.08 3.77 -2.08
C LEU A 67 15.47 3.86 -2.74
N GLY A 68 15.61 3.34 -3.97
CA GLY A 68 16.88 3.33 -4.72
C GLY A 68 17.68 2.03 -4.54
N ALA A 69 18.80 1.91 -5.25
CA ALA A 69 19.68 0.72 -5.22
C ALA A 69 20.96 1.02 -4.43
N GLY A 70 21.26 0.27 -3.35
CA GLY A 70 22.51 0.43 -2.58
C GLY A 70 22.47 -0.12 -1.13
N THR A 71 23.45 0.27 -0.31
CA THR A 71 23.62 -0.17 1.10
C THR A 71 23.22 0.90 2.14
N GLY A 72 22.64 2.02 1.71
CA GLY A 72 22.14 3.11 2.56
C GLY A 72 20.74 3.55 2.16
N VAL A 73 19.86 2.58 1.94
CA VAL A 73 18.56 2.77 1.27
C VAL A 73 17.48 2.98 2.31
N ASP A 74 16.68 4.03 2.16
CA ASP A 74 15.49 4.23 2.98
C ASP A 74 14.49 3.11 2.72
N THR A 75 14.21 2.32 3.76
CA THR A 75 13.25 1.22 3.71
C THR A 75 12.01 1.50 4.54
N GLY A 76 10.86 1.03 4.09
CA GLY A 76 9.63 1.10 4.88
C GLY A 76 8.43 0.49 4.18
N SER A 77 7.29 0.50 4.84
CA SER A 77 6.01 0.13 4.22
C SER A 77 5.68 1.02 3.02
N ILE A 78 4.76 0.56 2.16
CA ILE A 78 4.23 1.37 1.04
C ILE A 78 3.69 2.74 1.49
N HIS A 79 3.16 2.82 2.71
CA HIS A 79 2.57 4.03 3.29
C HIS A 79 3.63 4.96 3.86
N SER A 80 4.49 4.46 4.77
CA SER A 80 5.52 5.25 5.43
C SER A 80 6.55 5.78 4.42
N LEU A 81 6.93 4.96 3.44
CA LEU A 81 7.87 5.39 2.40
C LEU A 81 7.20 6.38 1.44
N GLY A 82 5.94 6.14 1.05
CA GLY A 82 5.16 7.07 0.24
C GLY A 82 4.97 8.44 0.90
N ALA A 83 4.73 8.47 2.21
CA ALA A 83 4.61 9.70 3.00
C ALA A 83 5.94 10.45 3.03
N LYS A 84 7.04 9.73 3.28
CA LYS A 84 8.40 10.27 3.32
C LYS A 84 8.79 10.95 2.01
N VAL A 85 8.61 10.29 0.87
CA VAL A 85 9.00 10.87 -0.44
C VAL A 85 8.13 12.05 -0.86
N GLN A 86 6.89 12.10 -0.38
CA GLN A 86 5.99 13.23 -0.64
C GLN A 86 6.21 14.40 0.33
N GLY A 87 6.98 14.22 1.42
CA GLY A 87 7.06 15.19 2.50
C GLY A 87 5.70 15.41 3.20
N ALA A 88 4.85 14.38 3.20
CA ALA A 88 3.50 14.43 3.75
C ALA A 88 3.43 13.66 5.10
N PRO A 89 2.50 14.02 6.00
CA PRO A 89 2.35 13.30 7.27
C PRO A 89 1.83 11.86 7.09
N SER A 90 1.15 11.58 5.98
CA SER A 90 0.62 10.26 5.65
C SER A 90 0.50 10.08 4.12
N CYS A 91 0.36 8.83 3.69
CA CYS A 91 0.18 8.47 2.29
C CYS A 91 -0.66 7.20 2.17
N ASN A 92 -1.60 7.19 1.23
CA ASN A 92 -2.20 5.95 0.75
C ASN A 92 -1.25 5.29 -0.27
N GLY A 93 -0.40 4.38 0.21
CA GLY A 93 0.59 3.70 -0.62
C GLY A 93 -0.01 2.88 -1.77
N TRP A 94 -1.23 2.36 -1.59
CA TRP A 94 -1.92 1.53 -2.58
C TRP A 94 -2.23 2.28 -3.88
N SER A 95 -2.61 3.55 -3.77
CA SER A 95 -2.91 4.41 -4.93
C SER A 95 -1.72 5.28 -5.36
N PHE A 96 -0.74 5.47 -4.47
CA PHE A 96 0.45 6.26 -4.78
C PHE A 96 1.46 5.48 -5.64
N TRP A 97 1.76 4.25 -5.24
CA TRP A 97 2.70 3.40 -5.96
C TRP A 97 2.01 2.71 -7.15
N HIS A 98 2.72 2.70 -8.26
CA HIS A 98 2.29 2.12 -9.52
C HIS A 98 3.32 1.11 -10.01
N ILE A 99 2.83 0.18 -10.82
CA ILE A 99 3.62 -0.75 -11.61
C ILE A 99 3.27 -0.59 -13.08
N GLU A 100 4.20 -0.98 -13.92
CA GLU A 100 3.91 -1.24 -15.33
C GLU A 100 3.49 -2.70 -15.46
N HIS A 101 2.29 -2.94 -15.98
CA HIS A 101 1.77 -4.27 -16.25
C HIS A 101 1.16 -4.26 -17.65
N GLU A 102 1.66 -5.12 -18.54
CA GLU A 102 1.21 -5.21 -19.95
C GLU A 102 1.28 -3.88 -20.71
N GLY A 103 2.29 -3.04 -20.41
CA GLY A 103 2.46 -1.72 -21.03
C GLY A 103 1.55 -0.62 -20.47
N GLU A 104 0.69 -0.95 -19.49
CA GLU A 104 -0.15 0.01 -18.79
C GLU A 104 0.40 0.34 -17.40
N ILE A 105 0.31 1.61 -17.01
CA ILE A 105 0.64 2.05 -15.65
C ILE A 105 -0.59 1.87 -14.76
N LYS A 106 -0.51 0.95 -13.79
CA LYS A 106 -1.60 0.64 -12.86
C LYS A 106 -1.16 0.89 -11.41
N PRO A 107 -2.04 1.42 -10.55
CA PRO A 107 -1.76 1.49 -9.12
C PRO A 107 -1.64 0.08 -8.55
N ILE A 108 -0.81 -0.12 -7.53
CA ILE A 108 -0.67 -1.45 -6.89
C ILE A 108 -1.97 -1.91 -6.22
N ASP A 109 -2.90 -1.00 -5.94
CA ASP A 109 -4.27 -1.35 -5.52
C ASP A 109 -4.97 -2.31 -6.51
N ALA A 110 -4.69 -2.19 -7.81
CA ALA A 110 -5.26 -3.10 -8.80
C ALA A 110 -4.89 -4.56 -8.53
N LEU A 111 -3.63 -4.83 -8.13
CA LEU A 111 -3.20 -6.17 -7.71
C LEU A 111 -3.92 -6.63 -6.45
N ARG A 112 -4.13 -5.73 -5.49
CA ARG A 112 -4.87 -6.05 -4.25
C ARG A 112 -6.32 -6.46 -4.55
N GLN A 113 -6.99 -5.75 -5.45
CA GLN A 113 -8.36 -6.09 -5.84
C GLN A 113 -8.43 -7.44 -6.57
N LEU A 114 -7.48 -7.71 -7.47
CA LEU A 114 -7.40 -9.01 -8.15
C LEU A 114 -7.13 -10.16 -7.18
N TYR A 115 -6.26 -9.94 -6.19
CA TYR A 115 -5.99 -10.91 -5.14
C TYR A 115 -7.24 -11.24 -4.31
N LEU A 116 -8.01 -10.22 -3.91
CA LEU A 116 -9.27 -10.42 -3.18
C LEU A 116 -10.25 -11.26 -4.00
N LEU A 117 -10.48 -10.88 -5.26
CA LEU A 117 -11.38 -11.60 -6.15
C LEU A 117 -10.96 -13.06 -6.34
N ALA A 118 -9.66 -13.34 -6.37
CA ALA A 118 -9.13 -14.69 -6.54
C ALA A 118 -9.14 -15.53 -5.24
N THR A 119 -9.35 -14.91 -4.07
CA THR A 119 -9.31 -15.58 -2.76
C THR A 119 -10.65 -15.60 -2.04
N GLU A 120 -11.66 -14.90 -2.57
CA GLU A 120 -13.07 -15.05 -2.21
C GLU A 120 -13.66 -16.30 -2.89
N ASP A 121 -13.35 -17.49 -2.38
CA ASP A 121 -14.07 -18.77 -2.64
C ASP A 121 -14.59 -19.37 -1.33
#